data_AF-A0A7J9FQW0-F1
#
_entry.id   AF-A0A7J9FQW0-F1
#
_cell.length_a   1.000
_cell.length_b   1.000
_cell.length_c   1.000
_cell.angle_alpha   90.00
_cell.angle_beta   90.00
_cell.angle_gamma   90.00
#
_symmetry.space_group_name_H-M   'P 1'
#
loop_
_entity.id
_entity.type
_entity.pdbx_description
1 polymer ?
#
loop_
_entity_poly.entity_id
_entity_poly.type
_entity_poly.pdbx_seq_one_letter_code
_entity_poly.pdbx_strand_id
1 'polypeptide(L)'
;MGRIITENHFRNLSRLYRFASSSISKSVIFNLSRDWVPSYSLSEITVSNCQLGPGFPTWLRTQVELSQLTLSVAGISDMIPVWFWNLTSSLWWVDLSDNQFRGKLPGSVSFGYNIGAWLDLGFNRLEG
;
A
#
# COMPACT_ATOMS: atom_id res chain seq x y z
N MET A 1 21.35 10.90 7.49
CA MET A 1 20.42 11.52 6.51
C MET A 1 19.53 10.43 5.94
N GLY A 2 18.22 10.64 5.85
CA GLY A 2 17.29 9.66 5.25
C GLY A 2 17.37 9.66 3.72
N ARG A 3 17.11 8.52 3.08
CA ARG A 3 17.02 8.40 1.62
C ARG A 3 15.61 8.76 1.18
N ILE A 4 15.46 9.83 0.41
CA ILE A 4 14.16 10.28 -0.09
C ILE A 4 13.88 9.64 -1.45
N ILE A 5 12.72 8.99 -1.57
CA ILE A 5 12.16 8.47 -2.82
C ILE A 5 11.03 9.39 -3.25
N THR A 6 10.98 9.70 -4.55
CA THR A 6 10.03 10.62 -5.19
C THR A 6 9.58 10.02 -6.52
N GLU A 7 8.57 10.61 -7.15
CA GLU A 7 8.02 10.18 -8.45
C GLU A 7 9.08 10.17 -9.55
N ASN A 8 10.08 11.05 -9.46
CA ASN A 8 11.13 11.10 -10.47
C ASN A 8 12.01 9.83 -10.49
N HIS A 9 12.12 9.11 -9.37
CA HIS A 9 12.81 7.82 -9.31
C HIS A 9 12.07 6.72 -10.08
N PHE A 10 10.78 6.94 -10.30
CA PHE A 10 9.88 6.04 -11.00
C PHE A 10 9.69 6.43 -12.47
N ARG A 11 10.23 7.58 -12.89
CA ARG A 11 10.12 8.09 -14.24
C ARG A 11 10.79 7.13 -15.23
N ASN A 12 10.06 6.77 -16.28
CA ASN A 12 10.47 5.86 -17.36
C ASN A 12 10.62 4.37 -16.98
N LEU A 13 10.15 3.91 -15.81
CA LEU A 13 10.12 2.49 -15.46
C LEU A 13 8.91 1.75 -16.08
N SER A 14 8.79 1.76 -17.41
CA SER A 14 7.61 1.26 -18.14
C SER A 14 7.40 -0.26 -18.09
N ARG A 15 8.40 -1.02 -17.65
CA ARG A 15 8.37 -2.49 -17.53
C ARG A 15 8.42 -2.97 -16.08
N LEU A 16 8.22 -2.06 -15.12
CA LEU A 16 8.25 -2.44 -13.72
C LEU A 16 7.05 -3.35 -13.43
N TYR A 17 7.33 -4.56 -12.96
CA TYR A 17 6.32 -5.55 -12.57
C TYR A 17 6.12 -5.59 -11.05
N ARG A 18 7.25 -5.50 -10.33
CA ARG A 18 7.33 -5.56 -8.87
C ARG A 18 8.14 -4.39 -8.35
N PHE A 19 7.68 -3.80 -7.25
CA PHE A 19 8.44 -2.86 -6.45
C PHE A 19 8.54 -3.34 -5.01
N ALA A 20 9.75 -3.38 -4.46
CA ALA A 20 9.98 -3.72 -3.06
C ALA A 20 10.98 -2.76 -2.44
N SER A 21 10.64 -2.24 -1.26
CA SER A 21 11.49 -1.38 -0.45
C SER A 21 11.31 -1.70 1.02
N SER A 22 12.42 -1.94 1.72
CA SER A 22 12.44 -2.05 3.16
C SER A 22 13.67 -1.38 3.76
N SER A 23 13.55 -0.91 5.01
CA SER A 23 14.64 -0.23 5.70
C SER A 23 14.70 -0.68 7.16
N ILE A 24 15.82 -1.25 7.61
CA ILE A 24 15.99 -1.66 9.02
C ILE A 24 15.85 -0.45 9.97
N SER A 25 16.33 0.71 9.55
CA SER A 25 16.39 1.93 10.36
C SER A 25 15.28 2.94 10.07
N LYS A 26 14.25 2.56 9.30
CA LYS A 26 13.16 3.47 8.87
C LYS A 26 13.68 4.76 8.22
N SER A 27 14.80 4.65 7.50
CA SER A 27 15.53 5.79 6.93
C SER A 27 15.11 6.10 5.48
N VAL A 28 14.26 5.27 4.88
CA VAL A 28 13.68 5.53 3.55
C VAL A 28 12.37 6.29 3.72
N ILE A 29 12.28 7.45 3.08
CA ILE A 29 11.14 8.36 3.12
C ILE A 29 10.53 8.45 1.72
N PHE A 30 9.25 8.14 1.59
CA PHE A 30 8.50 8.34 0.36
C PHE A 30 7.85 9.71 0.40
N ASN A 31 8.33 10.62 -0.44
CA ASN A 31 7.75 11.93 -0.65
C ASN A 31 7.08 11.94 -2.03
N LEU A 32 5.89 11.34 -2.08
CA LEU A 32 5.06 11.24 -3.29
C LEU A 32 3.85 12.16 -3.14
N SER A 33 3.56 12.92 -4.17
CA SER A 33 2.38 13.75 -4.30
C SER A 33 1.12 12.89 -4.22
N ARG A 34 0.08 13.42 -3.57
CA ARG A 34 -1.24 12.79 -3.54
C ARG A 34 -1.89 12.74 -4.93
N ASP A 35 -1.47 13.62 -5.82
CA ASP A 35 -1.96 13.70 -7.20
C ASP A 35 -1.07 12.91 -8.17
N TRP A 36 -0.05 12.22 -7.67
CA TRP A 36 0.79 11.39 -8.53
C TRP A 36 0.00 10.21 -9.07
N VAL A 37 0.02 10.08 -10.40
CA VAL A 37 -0.59 8.96 -11.12
C VAL A 37 0.51 8.24 -11.90
N PRO A 38 0.95 7.05 -11.46
CA PRO A 38 1.89 6.25 -12.24
C PRO A 38 1.22 5.79 -13.55
N SER A 39 1.97 5.85 -14.66
CA SER A 39 1.49 5.47 -16.00
C SER A 39 1.59 3.96 -16.27
N TYR A 40 1.84 3.16 -15.23
CA TYR A 40 1.99 1.72 -15.28
C TYR A 40 1.31 1.10 -14.05
N SER A 41 0.96 -0.17 -14.17
CA SER A 41 0.39 -0.95 -13.08
C SER A 41 1.36 -2.04 -12.65
N LEU A 42 1.66 -2.09 -11.37
CA LEU A 42 2.46 -3.15 -10.75
C LEU A 42 1.57 -4.32 -10.35
N SER A 43 2.15 -5.51 -10.33
CA SER A 43 1.52 -6.71 -9.78
C SER A 43 1.83 -6.90 -8.30
N GLU A 44 3.01 -6.47 -7.87
CA GLU A 44 3.51 -6.67 -6.51
C GLU A 44 4.11 -5.38 -5.95
N ILE A 45 3.60 -4.94 -4.80
CA ILE A 45 4.09 -3.76 -4.09
C ILE A 45 4.40 -4.13 -2.64
N THR A 46 5.65 -3.94 -2.24
CA THR A 46 6.10 -4.10 -0.86
C THR A 46 6.81 -2.83 -0.38
N VAL A 47 6.23 -2.17 0.61
CA VAL A 47 6.87 -1.08 1.36
C VAL A 47 6.76 -1.42 2.83
N SER A 48 7.88 -1.83 3.43
CA SER A 48 7.90 -2.26 4.83
C SER A 48 8.98 -1.54 5.64
N ASN A 49 8.65 -1.11 6.86
CA ASN A 49 9.59 -0.39 7.74
C ASN A 49 10.20 0.86 7.07
N CYS A 50 9.35 1.62 6.37
CA CYS A 50 9.68 2.88 5.70
C CYS A 50 8.76 4.02 6.19
N GLN A 51 9.00 5.26 5.77
CA GLN A 51 8.10 6.39 6.03
C GLN A 51 7.28 6.69 4.76
N LEU A 52 6.08 6.11 4.66
CA LEU A 52 5.14 6.33 3.56
C LEU A 52 3.96 7.22 3.97
N GLY A 53 3.55 7.14 5.24
CA GLY A 53 2.47 7.96 5.79
C GLY A 53 2.82 9.45 5.91
N PRO A 54 1.91 10.25 6.47
CA PRO A 54 0.75 9.81 7.26
C PRO A 54 -0.48 9.41 6.44
N GLY A 55 -0.60 9.85 5.18
CA GLY A 55 -1.80 9.61 4.36
C GLY A 55 -1.85 8.21 3.72
N PHE A 56 -3.06 7.75 3.38
CA PHE A 56 -3.21 6.55 2.55
C PHE A 56 -2.71 6.84 1.11
N PRO A 57 -1.90 5.95 0.49
CA PRO A 57 -1.37 6.17 -0.85
C PRO A 57 -2.46 6.12 -1.92
N THR A 58 -2.88 7.28 -2.43
CA THR A 58 -3.91 7.44 -3.47
C THR A 58 -3.50 6.90 -4.83
N TRP A 59 -2.20 6.84 -5.12
CA TRP A 59 -1.64 6.29 -6.36
C TRP A 59 -1.91 4.77 -6.51
N LEU A 60 -2.30 4.06 -5.43
CA LEU A 60 -2.76 2.67 -5.53
C LEU A 60 -4.01 2.51 -6.40
N ARG A 61 -4.82 3.57 -6.56
CA ARG A 61 -6.06 3.53 -7.34
C ARG A 61 -5.83 3.10 -8.79
N THR A 62 -4.65 3.37 -9.37
CA THR A 62 -4.33 3.00 -10.76
C THR A 62 -3.62 1.67 -10.90
N GLN A 63 -3.36 0.96 -9.80
CA GLN A 63 -2.68 -0.34 -9.81
C GLN A 63 -3.70 -1.47 -10.05
N VAL A 64 -4.29 -1.49 -11.26
CA VAL A 64 -5.37 -2.42 -11.64
C VAL A 64 -4.92 -3.88 -11.80
N GLU A 65 -3.64 -4.10 -12.04
CA GLU A 65 -3.00 -5.43 -12.14
C GLU A 65 -2.46 -5.92 -10.79
N LEU A 66 -2.68 -5.17 -9.71
CA LEU A 66 -2.10 -5.48 -8.40
C LEU A 66 -2.71 -6.76 -7.84
N SER A 67 -1.83 -7.68 -7.44
CA SER A 67 -2.18 -8.98 -6.84
C SER A 67 -1.68 -9.14 -5.40
N GLN A 68 -0.60 -8.42 -5.04
CA GLN A 68 -0.01 -8.44 -3.70
C GLN A 68 0.34 -7.04 -3.22
N LEU A 69 -0.08 -6.71 -2.00
CA LEU A 69 0.23 -5.45 -1.36
C LEU A 69 0.72 -5.66 0.08
N THR A 70 1.89 -5.11 0.37
CA THR A 70 2.40 -4.95 1.74
C THR A 70 2.75 -3.49 1.97
N LEU A 71 2.12 -2.86 2.95
CA LEU A 71 2.41 -1.51 3.45
C LEU A 71 2.61 -1.55 4.97
N SER A 72 3.48 -2.42 5.50
CA SER A 72 3.64 -2.62 6.94
C SER A 72 4.66 -1.69 7.60
N VAL A 73 4.44 -1.30 8.86
CA VAL A 73 5.35 -0.39 9.60
C VAL A 73 5.61 0.93 8.83
N ALA A 74 4.65 1.37 8.02
CA ALA A 74 4.82 2.41 7.02
C ALA A 74 4.51 3.82 7.55
N GLY A 75 4.05 3.91 8.81
CA GLY A 75 3.73 5.18 9.48
C GLY A 75 2.43 5.82 8.99
N ILE A 76 1.53 5.06 8.38
CA ILE A 76 0.25 5.56 7.87
C ILE A 76 -0.72 5.71 9.05
N SER A 77 -1.41 6.85 9.14
CA SER A 77 -2.33 7.20 10.24
C SER A 77 -3.70 7.67 9.75
N ASP A 78 -4.04 7.30 8.52
CA ASP A 78 -5.29 7.68 7.85
C ASP A 78 -6.39 6.61 8.01
N MET A 79 -7.55 6.82 7.41
CA MET A 79 -8.55 5.79 7.20
C MET A 79 -8.21 4.96 5.96
N ILE A 80 -8.59 3.68 5.94
CA ILE A 80 -8.56 2.87 4.71
C ILE A 80 -9.75 3.32 3.84
N PRO A 81 -9.51 3.92 2.65
CA PRO A 81 -10.60 4.46 1.86
C PRO A 81 -11.52 3.37 1.30
N VAL A 82 -12.82 3.66 1.16
CA VAL A 82 -13.81 2.68 0.65
C VAL A 82 -13.41 2.10 -0.71
N TRP A 83 -12.83 2.92 -1.58
CA TRP A 83 -12.39 2.49 -2.92
C TRP A 83 -11.28 1.43 -2.88
N PHE A 84 -10.49 1.36 -1.80
CA PHE A 84 -9.44 0.35 -1.67
C PHE A 84 -10.04 -1.05 -1.60
N TRP A 85 -11.18 -1.22 -0.91
CA TRP A 85 -11.88 -2.50 -0.82
C TRP A 85 -12.47 -2.98 -2.15
N ASN A 86 -12.57 -2.11 -3.16
CA ASN A 86 -12.92 -2.55 -4.51
C ASN A 86 -11.73 -3.22 -5.21
N LEU A 87 -10.49 -2.80 -4.87
CA LEU A 87 -9.26 -3.40 -5.41
C LEU A 87 -8.97 -4.77 -4.79
N THR A 88 -9.47 -5.08 -3.58
CA THR A 88 -9.19 -6.37 -2.94
C THR A 88 -9.72 -7.56 -3.72
N SER A 89 -10.68 -7.34 -4.62
CA SER A 89 -11.15 -8.36 -5.56
C SER A 89 -10.01 -8.89 -6.47
N SER A 90 -8.97 -8.09 -6.75
CA SER A 90 -7.79 -8.55 -7.51
C SER A 90 -6.61 -8.92 -6.60
N LEU A 91 -6.75 -8.91 -5.27
CA LEU A 91 -5.66 -9.18 -4.33
C LEU A 91 -5.82 -10.55 -3.68
N TRP A 92 -4.73 -11.30 -3.55
CA TRP A 92 -4.69 -12.48 -2.70
C TRP A 92 -3.87 -12.27 -1.42
N TRP A 93 -3.06 -11.20 -1.38
CA TRP A 93 -2.25 -10.84 -0.22
C TRP A 93 -2.37 -9.35 0.08
N VAL A 94 -2.83 -9.03 1.29
CA VAL A 94 -2.88 -7.67 1.82
C VAL A 94 -2.29 -7.66 3.22
N ASP A 95 -1.20 -6.94 3.39
CA ASP A 95 -0.60 -6.67 4.69
C ASP A 95 -0.54 -5.16 4.92
N LEU A 96 -1.36 -4.67 5.84
CA LEU A 96 -1.42 -3.29 6.30
C LEU A 96 -1.04 -3.18 7.79
N SER A 97 -0.38 -4.20 8.34
CA SER A 97 -0.05 -4.31 9.76
C SER A 97 0.90 -3.21 10.25
N ASP A 98 0.92 -3.01 11.57
CA ASP A 98 1.86 -2.12 12.26
C ASP A 98 1.82 -0.67 11.75
N ASN A 99 0.61 -0.19 11.46
CA ASN A 99 0.34 1.20 11.14
C ASN A 99 -0.53 1.85 12.23
N GLN A 100 -1.15 2.97 11.91
CA GLN A 100 -2.06 3.69 12.79
C GLN A 100 -3.40 3.91 12.05
N PHE A 101 -3.80 2.98 11.19
CA PHE A 101 -5.08 3.05 10.48
C PHE A 101 -6.23 3.16 11.47
N ARG A 102 -7.19 4.03 11.17
CA ARG A 102 -8.34 4.34 12.03
C ARG A 102 -9.66 4.18 11.29
N GLY A 103 -10.75 4.16 12.07
CA GLY A 103 -12.12 3.99 11.57
C GLY A 103 -12.55 2.53 11.51
N LYS A 104 -13.75 2.32 10.96
CA LYS A 104 -14.39 1.00 10.87
C LYS A 104 -14.10 0.31 9.55
N LEU A 105 -14.03 -1.02 9.59
CA LEU A 105 -14.00 -1.85 8.40
C LEU A 105 -15.39 -1.90 7.74
N PRO A 106 -15.47 -2.10 6.41
CA PRO A 106 -16.75 -2.35 5.77
C PRO A 106 -17.33 -3.67 6.30
N GLY A 107 -18.67 -3.77 6.34
CA GLY A 107 -19.36 -4.98 6.83
C GLY A 107 -19.08 -6.24 6.00
N SER A 108 -18.53 -6.09 4.80
CA SER A 108 -18.10 -7.19 3.94
C SER A 108 -16.95 -6.75 3.04
N VAL A 109 -15.94 -7.61 2.86
CA VAL A 109 -14.84 -7.46 1.91
C VAL A 109 -14.83 -8.71 1.04
N SER A 110 -14.66 -8.54 -0.27
CA SER A 110 -14.49 -9.65 -1.21
C SER A 110 -13.06 -9.68 -1.72
N PHE A 111 -12.50 -10.89 -1.73
CA PHE A 111 -11.22 -11.19 -2.37
C PHE A 111 -11.51 -12.15 -3.53
N GLY A 112 -10.96 -11.89 -4.72
CA GLY A 112 -11.32 -12.64 -5.92
C GLY A 112 -10.52 -13.93 -6.13
N TYR A 113 -9.61 -14.29 -5.23
CA TYR A 113 -8.85 -15.53 -5.35
C TYR A 113 -9.53 -16.69 -4.61
N ASN A 114 -9.96 -17.68 -5.39
CA ASN A 114 -10.60 -18.91 -4.92
C ASN A 114 -9.68 -19.85 -4.13
N ILE A 115 -8.37 -19.55 -4.06
CA ILE A 115 -7.34 -20.37 -3.41
C ILE A 115 -6.97 -19.87 -2.00
N GLY A 116 -7.70 -18.88 -1.48
CA GLY A 116 -7.48 -18.26 -0.17
C GLY A 116 -6.87 -16.88 -0.30
N ALA A 117 -7.36 -15.95 0.51
CA ALA A 117 -6.83 -14.59 0.61
C ALA A 117 -6.26 -14.36 2.01
N TRP A 118 -5.11 -13.70 2.07
CA TRP A 118 -4.49 -13.28 3.31
C TRP A 118 -4.73 -11.78 3.53
N LEU A 119 -5.27 -11.44 4.70
CA LEU A 119 -5.48 -10.07 5.14
C LEU A 119 -4.89 -9.91 6.54
N ASP A 120 -3.85 -9.09 6.65
CA ASP A 120 -3.29 -8.68 7.93
C ASP A 120 -3.57 -7.19 8.17
N LEU A 121 -4.31 -6.92 9.24
CA LEU A 121 -4.64 -5.58 9.74
C LEU A 121 -4.12 -5.37 11.17
N GLY A 122 -3.30 -6.29 11.68
CA GLY A 122 -2.80 -6.29 13.05
C GLY A 122 -2.09 -4.99 13.43
N PHE A 123 -2.04 -4.69 14.73
CA PHE A 123 -1.31 -3.52 15.25
C PHE A 123 -1.70 -2.18 14.58
N ASN A 124 -3.02 -1.94 14.45
CA ASN A 124 -3.62 -0.69 13.99
C ASN A 124 -4.57 -0.11 15.06
N ARG A 125 -5.29 0.98 14.74
CA ARG A 125 -6.28 1.64 15.62
C ARG A 125 -7.70 1.54 15.06
N LEU A 126 -8.02 0.39 14.47
CA LEU A 126 -9.33 0.12 13.87
C LEU A 126 -10.40 -0.10 14.94
N GLU A 127 -11.64 0.23 14.60
CA GLU A 127 -12.81 0.14 15.48
C GLU A 127 -13.80 -0.95 15.01
N GLY A 128 -14.53 -1.55 15.96
CA GLY A 128 -15.66 -2.47 15.73
C GLY A 128 -17.00 -1.75 15.82
#